data_AF-A0A832NNR2-F1
#
_entry.id   AF-A0A832NNR2-F1
#
_cell.length_a   1.000
_cell.length_b   1.000
_cell.length_c   1.000
_cell.angle_alpha   90.00
_cell.angle_beta   90.00
_cell.angle_gamma   90.00
#
_symmetry.space_group_name_H-M   'P 1'
#
loop_
_entity.id
_entity.type
_entity.pdbx_description
1 polymer ?
#
loop_
_entity_poly.entity_id
_entity_poly.type
_entity_poly.pdbx_seq_one_letter_code
_entity_poly.pdbx_strand_id
1 'polypeptide(L)'
;MLYKEDWEEAKERLKAWWKGEVLDRVVIQVYAARRGIPHTTNWDGWVLMRNRDNPEFAIAEFEKFCRETYFGGEAFPQLWINFGPGFMATYIGAEPRFAPDTVWFETPKDWHELKELKFDPANKWWKLTRECTELSSEAGRDKWITGTTDLGGPLDIAASLRGTQQLLFDLVEAPENVKSLSRRITELWYDYYQELYKITRKNGMEGTGAWMGIWSPERWYPFQCDFSAMISPDMFKEFVVADLQQQCRYLEHSIYHWDGPGQLSHLELLLDIPELNGIQWVPGAGQPGTESPKWFPLYRRIQEKGKLLVLQGVPADKIEGLLKEISAKGLLITTWVQTEDEAKDLLEKAKKWTKN
;
A
#
# COMPACT_ATOMS: atom_id res chain seq x y z
N MET A 1 -3.47 2.55 -21.93
CA MET A 1 -2.30 3.08 -21.19
C MET A 1 -1.05 2.80 -22.01
N LEU A 2 -0.19 3.78 -22.29
CA LEU A 2 0.90 3.71 -23.26
C LEU A 2 1.81 2.48 -23.09
N TYR A 3 2.16 2.14 -21.85
CA TYR A 3 3.08 1.02 -21.57
C TYR A 3 2.37 -0.31 -21.24
N LYS A 4 1.04 -0.34 -21.31
CA LYS A 4 0.21 -1.52 -21.07
C LYS A 4 -0.94 -1.60 -22.08
N GLU A 5 -0.73 -2.46 -23.08
CA GLU A 5 -1.63 -2.64 -24.23
C GLU A 5 -3.01 -3.19 -23.81
N ASP A 6 -3.03 -4.15 -22.90
CA ASP A 6 -4.22 -4.84 -22.35
C ASP A 6 -4.73 -4.17 -21.06
N TRP A 7 -4.70 -2.84 -21.00
CA TRP A 7 -5.08 -2.10 -19.80
C TRP A 7 -6.56 -2.26 -19.43
N GLU A 8 -7.46 -2.27 -20.42
CA GLU A 8 -8.89 -2.42 -20.17
C GLU A 8 -9.21 -3.81 -19.58
N GLU A 9 -8.59 -4.86 -20.10
CA GLU A 9 -8.74 -6.22 -19.59
C GLU A 9 -8.17 -6.38 -18.18
N ALA A 10 -7.05 -5.72 -17.88
CA ALA A 10 -6.49 -5.68 -16.53
C ALA A 10 -7.44 -4.94 -15.55
N LYS A 11 -8.04 -3.82 -15.97
CA LYS A 11 -9.05 -3.10 -15.17
C LYS A 11 -10.25 -3.99 -14.86
N GLU A 12 -10.77 -4.75 -15.83
CA GLU A 12 -11.91 -5.65 -15.60
C GLU A 12 -11.58 -6.77 -14.60
N ARG A 13 -10.40 -7.39 -14.70
CA ARG A 13 -9.96 -8.41 -13.72
C ARG A 13 -9.75 -7.82 -12.33
N LEU A 14 -9.19 -6.62 -12.21
CA LEU A 14 -9.04 -5.94 -10.92
C LEU A 14 -10.38 -5.52 -10.32
N LYS A 15 -11.35 -5.06 -11.13
CA LYS A 15 -12.73 -4.80 -10.69
C LYS A 15 -13.40 -6.06 -10.14
N ALA A 16 -13.23 -7.19 -10.81
CA ALA A 16 -13.73 -8.48 -10.35
C ALA A 16 -13.03 -8.91 -9.05
N TRP A 17 -11.71 -8.75 -8.96
CA TRP A 17 -10.95 -9.08 -7.75
C TRP A 17 -11.38 -8.26 -6.53
N TRP A 18 -11.65 -6.96 -6.68
CA TRP A 18 -12.20 -6.14 -5.59
C TRP A 18 -13.54 -6.65 -5.06
N LYS A 19 -14.31 -7.36 -5.90
CA LYS A 19 -15.57 -8.03 -5.51
C LYS A 19 -15.36 -9.47 -5.01
N GLY A 20 -14.12 -9.93 -4.92
CA GLY A 20 -13.77 -11.31 -4.60
C GLY A 20 -14.17 -12.30 -5.70
N GLU A 21 -14.24 -11.86 -6.95
CA GLU A 21 -14.59 -12.69 -8.11
C GLU A 21 -13.34 -13.11 -8.89
N VAL A 22 -13.47 -14.19 -9.68
CA VAL A 22 -12.45 -14.67 -10.62
C VAL A 22 -13.11 -14.71 -12.00
N LEU A 23 -12.50 -14.06 -13.00
CA LEU A 23 -13.05 -14.04 -14.35
C LEU A 23 -12.61 -15.27 -15.15
N ASP A 24 -11.30 -15.39 -15.39
CA ASP A 24 -10.70 -16.45 -16.21
C ASP A 24 -9.49 -17.11 -15.54
N ARG A 25 -8.80 -16.38 -14.64
CA ARG A 25 -7.71 -16.86 -13.80
C ARG A 25 -7.58 -15.99 -12.55
N VAL A 26 -6.80 -16.48 -11.57
CA VAL A 26 -6.31 -15.66 -10.45
C VAL A 26 -5.64 -14.37 -10.96
N VAL A 27 -5.77 -13.29 -10.19
CA VAL A 27 -5.08 -12.03 -10.48
C VAL A 27 -3.59 -12.20 -10.18
N ILE A 28 -2.78 -11.95 -11.21
CA ILE A 28 -1.32 -12.02 -11.11
C ILE A 28 -0.72 -10.80 -11.79
N GLN A 29 0.10 -10.08 -11.05
CA GLN A 29 0.93 -8.99 -11.53
C GLN A 29 2.32 -9.54 -11.84
N VAL A 30 2.68 -9.60 -13.13
CA VAL A 30 3.97 -10.13 -13.58
C VAL A 30 4.79 -8.99 -14.17
N TYR A 31 5.96 -8.73 -13.59
CA TYR A 31 6.93 -7.80 -14.15
C TYR A 31 8.05 -8.58 -14.86
N ALA A 32 8.41 -8.15 -16.07
CA ALA A 32 9.46 -8.78 -16.86
C ALA A 32 10.18 -7.76 -17.75
N ALA A 33 11.32 -8.13 -18.34
CA ALA A 33 12.01 -7.24 -19.28
C ALA A 33 11.19 -7.19 -20.57
N ARG A 34 10.99 -5.98 -21.11
CA ARG A 34 10.37 -5.82 -22.42
C ARG A 34 11.25 -6.48 -23.49
N ARG A 35 10.64 -7.00 -24.55
CA ARG A 35 11.35 -7.69 -25.63
C ARG A 35 12.44 -6.78 -26.21
N GLY A 36 13.66 -7.30 -26.29
CA GLY A 36 14.85 -6.55 -26.73
C GLY A 36 15.63 -5.89 -25.59
N ILE A 37 15.12 -5.90 -24.36
CA ILE A 37 15.83 -5.46 -23.17
C ILE A 37 16.48 -6.69 -22.50
N PRO A 38 17.81 -6.67 -22.21
CA PRO A 38 18.51 -7.87 -21.73
C PRO A 38 18.12 -8.36 -20.34
N HIS A 39 17.72 -7.45 -19.45
CA HIS A 39 17.32 -7.74 -18.08
C HIS A 39 16.36 -6.66 -17.59
N THR A 40 15.47 -7.01 -16.67
CA THR A 40 14.61 -6.03 -16.00
C THR A 40 15.47 -5.05 -15.22
N THR A 41 15.24 -3.76 -15.41
CA THR A 41 15.66 -2.76 -14.42
C THR A 41 14.67 -2.84 -13.26
N ASN A 42 15.14 -3.10 -12.03
CA ASN A 42 14.28 -2.98 -10.86
C ASN A 42 14.01 -1.49 -10.64
N TRP A 43 12.73 -1.10 -10.54
CA TRP A 43 12.38 0.25 -10.12
C TRP A 43 12.82 0.47 -8.67
N ASP A 44 13.68 1.46 -8.46
CA ASP A 44 14.05 1.89 -7.14
C ASP A 44 13.04 2.93 -6.63
N GLY A 45 12.14 2.47 -5.75
CA GLY A 45 11.07 3.28 -5.16
C GLY A 45 11.56 4.48 -4.34
N TRP A 46 12.85 4.61 -4.04
CA TRP A 46 13.43 5.72 -3.28
C TRP A 46 14.08 6.80 -4.15
N VAL A 47 14.08 6.64 -5.48
CA VAL A 47 14.65 7.63 -6.41
C VAL A 47 13.99 8.99 -6.23
N LEU A 48 12.66 9.07 -6.06
CA LEU A 48 11.96 10.34 -5.85
C LEU A 48 12.43 11.05 -4.57
N MET A 49 12.43 10.36 -3.42
CA MET A 49 12.86 10.94 -2.14
C MET A 49 14.33 11.42 -2.18
N ARG A 50 15.23 10.64 -2.77
CA ARG A 50 16.66 11.00 -2.87
C ARG A 50 16.90 12.18 -3.80
N ASN A 51 16.02 12.39 -4.77
CA ASN A 51 16.07 13.50 -5.73
C ASN A 51 14.90 14.48 -5.52
N ARG A 52 14.43 14.66 -4.27
CA ARG A 52 13.25 15.49 -3.97
C ARG A 52 13.39 16.97 -4.38
N ASP A 53 14.62 17.46 -4.51
CA ASP A 53 14.92 18.81 -4.98
C ASP A 53 14.92 18.92 -6.52
N ASN A 54 14.74 17.79 -7.23
CA ASN A 54 14.61 17.67 -8.69
C ASN A 54 13.69 16.49 -9.04
N PRO A 55 12.38 16.56 -8.72
CA PRO A 55 11.43 15.46 -8.90
C PRO A 55 11.26 15.03 -10.37
N GLU A 56 11.51 15.93 -11.33
CA GLU A 56 11.46 15.64 -12.77
C GLU A 56 12.48 14.59 -13.17
N PHE A 57 13.65 14.55 -12.53
CA PHE A 57 14.63 13.48 -12.75
C PHE A 57 14.04 12.11 -12.39
N ALA A 58 13.40 12.00 -11.23
CA ALA A 58 12.78 10.75 -10.79
C ALA A 58 11.62 10.32 -11.70
N ILE A 59 10.82 11.29 -12.18
CA ILE A 59 9.74 11.04 -13.15
C ILE A 59 10.30 10.53 -14.49
N ALA A 60 11.39 11.14 -14.98
CA ALA A 60 12.04 10.71 -16.22
C ALA A 60 12.64 9.30 -16.11
N GLU A 61 13.27 8.98 -14.97
CA GLU A 61 13.78 7.63 -14.69
C GLU A 61 12.63 6.61 -14.57
N PHE A 62 11.49 7.00 -13.99
CA PHE A 62 10.31 6.14 -13.95
C PHE A 62 9.75 5.85 -15.34
N GLU A 63 9.66 6.87 -16.20
CA GLU A 63 9.21 6.68 -17.58
C GLU A 63 10.17 5.78 -18.37
N LYS A 64 11.48 5.88 -18.12
CA LYS A 64 12.47 4.94 -18.66
C LYS A 64 12.22 3.51 -18.20
N PHE A 65 12.02 3.31 -16.89
CA PHE A 65 11.62 2.00 -16.35
C PHE A 65 10.36 1.46 -17.04
N CYS A 66 9.35 2.30 -17.29
CA CYS A 66 8.14 1.88 -17.99
C CYS A 66 8.39 1.44 -19.45
N ARG A 67 9.30 2.11 -20.16
CA ARG A 67 9.71 1.71 -21.52
C ARG A 67 10.43 0.36 -21.52
N GLU A 68 11.22 0.07 -20.50
CA GLU A 68 12.04 -1.13 -20.40
C GLU A 68 11.31 -2.33 -19.79
N THR A 69 10.16 -2.10 -19.15
CA THR A 69 9.40 -3.12 -18.42
C THR A 69 8.18 -3.58 -19.20
N TYR A 70 7.98 -4.89 -19.23
CA TYR A 70 6.72 -5.53 -19.61
C TYR A 70 5.85 -5.73 -18.36
N PHE A 71 4.62 -5.20 -18.43
CA PHE A 71 3.63 -5.28 -17.37
C PHE A 71 2.57 -6.35 -17.70
N GLY A 72 2.89 -7.60 -17.37
CA GLY A 72 2.06 -8.77 -17.65
C GLY A 72 0.91 -8.97 -16.65
N GLY A 73 -0.20 -9.52 -17.15
CA GLY A 73 -1.39 -9.76 -16.35
C GLY A 73 -1.98 -8.46 -15.83
N GLU A 74 -2.09 -8.32 -14.52
CA GLU A 74 -2.67 -7.14 -13.86
C GLU A 74 -1.60 -6.19 -13.30
N ALA A 75 -0.32 -6.42 -13.63
CA ALA A 75 0.72 -5.42 -13.39
C ALA A 75 0.48 -4.20 -14.29
N PHE A 76 0.80 -3.00 -13.82
CA PHE A 76 0.71 -1.77 -14.60
C PHE A 76 1.78 -0.77 -14.12
N PRO A 77 2.15 0.22 -14.94
CA PRO A 77 3.05 1.29 -14.51
C PRO A 77 2.34 2.18 -13.48
N GLN A 78 2.92 2.25 -12.28
CA GLN A 78 2.50 3.15 -11.22
C GLN A 78 3.71 3.85 -10.59
N LEU A 79 3.71 5.19 -10.61
CA LEU A 79 4.70 5.96 -9.87
C LEU A 79 4.14 6.31 -8.49
N TRP A 80 4.60 5.61 -7.46
CA TRP A 80 4.28 5.95 -6.08
C TRP A 80 5.09 7.19 -5.64
N ILE A 81 4.39 8.21 -5.13
CA ILE A 81 5.00 9.41 -4.55
C ILE A 81 5.59 9.06 -3.17
N ASN A 82 6.74 8.41 -3.17
CA ASN A 82 7.35 7.86 -1.96
C ASN A 82 8.28 8.88 -1.26
N PHE A 83 7.95 9.21 -0.02
CA PHE A 83 8.80 9.99 0.90
C PHE A 83 9.05 9.28 2.23
N GLY A 84 8.74 7.99 2.32
CA GLY A 84 8.81 7.18 3.53
C GLY A 84 7.45 6.91 4.17
N PRO A 85 7.39 5.91 5.06
CA PRO A 85 6.13 5.45 5.63
C PRO A 85 5.58 6.43 6.66
N GLY A 86 4.29 6.77 6.58
CA GLY A 86 3.70 7.76 7.50
C GLY A 86 4.19 9.19 7.34
N PHE A 87 4.52 9.60 6.11
CA PHE A 87 5.09 10.91 5.81
C PHE A 87 4.17 12.08 6.22
N MET A 88 2.87 11.84 6.39
CA MET A 88 1.92 12.82 6.92
C MET A 88 2.33 13.38 8.28
N ALA A 89 3.06 12.61 9.11
CA ALA A 89 3.58 13.11 10.38
C ALA A 89 4.36 14.42 10.20
N THR A 90 5.07 14.58 9.07
CA THR A 90 5.82 15.80 8.75
C THR A 90 4.95 17.00 8.38
N TYR A 91 3.72 16.76 7.94
CA TYR A 91 2.77 17.82 7.59
C TYR A 91 2.21 18.49 8.85
N ILE A 92 2.19 17.75 9.95
CA ILE A 92 1.52 18.14 11.20
C ILE A 92 2.48 18.27 12.40
N GLY A 93 3.80 18.22 12.18
CA GLY A 93 4.77 18.70 13.17
C GLY A 93 5.94 17.77 13.51
N ALA A 94 6.09 16.62 12.85
CA ALA A 94 7.33 15.85 12.91
C ALA A 94 8.39 16.40 11.94
N GLU A 95 9.66 16.23 12.27
CA GLU A 95 10.76 16.51 11.34
C GLU A 95 11.35 15.20 10.80
N PRO A 96 11.50 15.06 9.47
CA PRO A 96 12.06 13.86 8.87
C PRO A 96 13.57 13.79 9.03
N ARG A 97 14.08 12.58 9.29
CA ARG A 97 15.50 12.22 9.19
C ARG A 97 15.67 11.21 8.07
N PHE A 98 16.22 11.68 6.95
CA PHE A 98 16.41 10.87 5.75
C PHE A 98 17.57 9.89 5.93
N ALA A 99 17.30 8.61 5.67
CA ALA A 99 18.29 7.55 5.47
C ALA A 99 18.26 7.10 3.99
N PRO A 100 19.21 6.27 3.52
CA PRO A 100 19.28 5.87 2.11
C PRO A 100 18.02 5.16 1.59
N ASP A 101 17.37 4.38 2.45
CA ASP A 101 16.28 3.45 2.14
C ASP A 101 15.10 3.55 3.13
N THR A 102 15.06 4.60 3.95
CA THR A 102 13.94 4.89 4.86
C THR A 102 13.97 6.34 5.34
N VAL A 103 12.90 6.79 5.97
CA VAL A 103 12.82 8.10 6.64
C VAL A 103 12.25 7.90 8.04
N TRP A 104 12.93 8.47 9.04
CA TRP A 104 12.49 8.41 10.43
C TRP A 104 11.82 9.71 10.85
N PHE A 105 10.73 9.60 11.60
CA PHE A 105 9.96 10.72 12.12
C PHE A 105 9.83 10.55 13.62
N GLU A 106 10.66 11.24 14.40
CA GLU A 106 10.49 11.30 15.85
C GLU A 106 10.75 12.73 16.31
N THR A 107 9.69 13.39 16.78
CA THR A 107 9.75 14.74 17.32
C THR A 107 8.80 14.80 18.50
N PRO A 108 9.20 14.29 19.68
CA PRO A 108 8.31 14.16 20.83
C PRO A 108 7.72 15.51 21.26
N LYS A 109 6.40 15.55 21.38
CA LYS A 109 5.58 16.71 21.76
C LYS A 109 4.81 16.47 23.04
N ASP A 110 4.42 17.55 23.71
CA ASP A 110 3.49 17.48 24.83
C ASP A 110 2.02 17.48 24.37
N TRP A 111 1.10 17.21 25.31
CA TRP A 111 -0.34 17.19 25.02
C TRP A 111 -0.92 18.55 24.63
N HIS A 112 -0.28 19.66 24.97
CA HIS A 112 -0.74 20.99 24.59
C HIS A 112 -0.47 21.23 23.10
N GLU A 113 0.74 20.95 22.64
CA GLU A 113 1.10 21.02 21.22
C GLU A 113 0.24 20.08 20.36
N LEU A 114 -0.01 18.85 20.84
CA LEU A 114 -0.77 17.83 20.11
C LEU A 114 -2.26 18.17 19.95
N LYS A 115 -2.81 19.07 20.77
CA LYS A 115 -4.20 19.56 20.62
C LYS A 115 -4.33 20.59 19.51
N GLU A 116 -3.23 21.25 19.14
CA GLU A 116 -3.20 22.33 18.15
C GLU A 116 -2.91 21.84 16.72
N LEU A 117 -2.78 20.51 16.53
CA LEU A 117 -2.59 19.90 15.22
C LEU A 117 -3.70 20.36 14.27
N LYS A 118 -3.33 20.81 13.08
CA LYS A 118 -4.25 21.31 12.06
C LYS A 118 -3.67 21.14 10.68
N PHE A 119 -4.53 21.17 9.67
CA PHE A 119 -4.12 21.20 8.28
C PHE A 119 -3.36 22.50 8.01
N ASP A 120 -2.12 22.39 7.55
CA ASP A 120 -1.28 23.52 7.19
C ASP A 120 -0.95 23.51 5.69
N PRO A 121 -1.61 24.35 4.86
CA PRO A 121 -1.29 24.47 3.43
C PRO A 121 0.09 25.09 3.18
N ALA A 122 0.67 25.76 4.19
CA ALA A 122 1.97 26.39 4.08
C ALA A 122 3.14 25.44 4.40
N ASN A 123 2.88 24.27 5.01
CA ASN A 123 3.89 23.29 5.40
C ASN A 123 4.78 22.88 4.20
N LYS A 124 6.10 22.91 4.41
CA LYS A 124 7.11 22.67 3.35
C LYS A 124 7.01 21.26 2.74
N TRP A 125 6.77 20.23 3.56
CA TRP A 125 6.69 18.83 3.13
C TRP A 125 5.37 18.53 2.43
N TRP A 126 4.29 19.15 2.89
CA TRP A 126 3.00 19.08 2.20
C TRP A 126 3.07 19.72 0.81
N LYS A 127 3.67 20.92 0.69
CA LYS A 127 3.89 21.57 -0.60
C LYS A 127 4.69 20.71 -1.56
N LEU A 128 5.80 20.14 -1.11
CA LEU A 128 6.61 19.20 -1.89
C LEU A 128 5.78 17.99 -2.36
N THR A 129 5.00 17.39 -1.47
CA THR A 129 4.16 16.23 -1.81
C THR A 129 3.14 16.59 -2.88
N ARG A 130 2.47 17.74 -2.75
CA ARG A 130 1.51 18.22 -3.74
C ARG A 130 2.18 18.48 -5.09
N GLU A 131 3.34 19.15 -5.07
CA GLU A 131 4.12 19.45 -6.28
C GLU A 131 4.52 18.17 -7.02
N CYS A 132 5.12 17.19 -6.33
CA CYS A 132 5.48 15.92 -6.95
C CYS A 132 4.26 15.12 -7.46
N THR A 133 3.12 15.21 -6.75
CA THR A 133 1.88 14.58 -7.19
C THR A 133 1.35 15.24 -8.46
N GLU A 134 1.33 16.58 -8.53
CA GLU A 134 0.90 17.31 -9.73
C GLU A 134 1.83 16.97 -10.90
N LEU A 135 3.15 17.11 -10.74
CA LEU A 135 4.15 16.81 -11.77
C LEU A 135 4.03 15.38 -12.31
N SER A 136 3.92 14.39 -11.42
CA SER A 136 3.76 12.99 -11.82
C SER A 136 2.45 12.76 -12.56
N SER A 137 1.34 13.34 -12.06
CA SER A 137 0.02 13.14 -12.65
C SER A 137 -0.12 13.82 -14.02
N GLU A 138 0.55 14.95 -14.23
CA GLU A 138 0.60 15.64 -15.53
C GLU A 138 1.49 14.88 -16.53
N ALA A 139 2.71 14.52 -16.14
CA ALA A 139 3.63 13.78 -17.01
C ALA A 139 3.13 12.36 -17.34
N GLY A 140 2.35 11.79 -16.43
CA GLY A 140 1.84 10.42 -16.48
C GLY A 140 0.53 10.22 -17.21
N ARG A 141 -0.09 11.29 -17.73
CA ARG A 141 -1.35 11.18 -18.48
C ARG A 141 -1.24 10.13 -19.57
N ASP A 142 -2.18 9.20 -19.57
CA ASP A 142 -2.24 8.01 -20.44
C ASP A 142 -1.06 7.02 -20.32
N LYS A 143 -0.05 7.29 -19.49
CA LYS A 143 1.19 6.49 -19.37
C LYS A 143 1.27 5.66 -18.09
N TRP A 144 0.90 6.21 -16.94
CA TRP A 144 0.94 5.54 -15.64
C TRP A 144 -0.09 6.09 -14.67
N ILE A 145 -0.27 5.39 -13.55
CA ILE A 145 -1.06 5.86 -12.40
C ILE A 145 -0.11 6.52 -11.40
N THR A 146 -0.45 7.72 -10.92
CA THR A 146 0.27 8.36 -9.82
C THR A 146 -0.29 7.83 -8.49
N GLY A 147 0.55 7.08 -7.77
CA GLY A 147 0.18 6.49 -6.49
C GLY A 147 0.24 7.51 -5.36
N THR A 148 -0.79 7.53 -4.51
CA THR A 148 -0.85 8.38 -3.33
C THR A 148 0.34 8.12 -2.41
N THR A 149 0.93 9.18 -1.87
CA THR A 149 2.02 9.08 -0.89
C THR A 149 1.58 8.27 0.34
N ASP A 150 2.53 7.69 1.08
CA ASP A 150 2.16 7.05 2.34
C ASP A 150 1.89 8.08 3.43
N LEU A 151 0.62 8.27 3.75
CA LEU A 151 0.11 9.09 4.83
C LEU A 151 0.26 8.41 6.21
N GLY A 152 0.34 7.08 6.29
CA GLY A 152 0.50 6.31 7.54
C GLY A 152 -0.78 6.03 8.32
N GLY A 153 -0.62 5.21 9.37
CA GLY A 153 -1.66 4.90 10.35
C GLY A 153 -1.75 5.95 11.45
N PRO A 154 -2.95 6.23 12.01
CA PRO A 154 -3.12 7.24 13.05
C PRO A 154 -2.21 7.05 14.28
N LEU A 155 -2.08 5.80 14.73
CA LEU A 155 -1.27 5.48 15.91
C LEU A 155 0.23 5.48 15.62
N ASP A 156 0.65 5.17 14.37
CA ASP A 156 2.04 5.29 13.94
C ASP A 156 2.46 6.77 13.90
N ILE A 157 1.60 7.63 13.35
CA ILE A 157 1.81 9.08 13.35
C ILE A 157 1.83 9.62 14.78
N ALA A 158 0.93 9.15 15.65
CA ALA A 158 0.95 9.50 17.06
C ALA A 158 2.28 9.10 17.71
N ALA A 159 2.83 7.93 17.39
CA ALA A 159 4.12 7.49 17.90
C ALA A 159 5.27 8.40 17.41
N SER A 160 5.23 8.85 16.15
CA SER A 160 6.19 9.82 15.63
C SER A 160 6.14 11.18 16.33
N LEU A 161 4.94 11.64 16.72
CA LEU A 161 4.75 12.94 17.36
C LEU A 161 4.91 12.91 18.88
N ARG A 162 4.58 11.80 19.54
CA ARG A 162 4.63 11.67 21.01
C ARG A 162 5.89 10.96 21.50
N GLY A 163 6.55 10.20 20.62
CA GLY A 163 7.57 9.22 20.96
C GLY A 163 6.92 7.88 21.32
N THR A 164 7.38 6.79 20.68
CA THR A 164 6.79 5.44 20.82
C THR A 164 6.69 4.99 22.26
N GLN A 165 7.77 5.13 23.03
CA GLN A 165 7.81 4.69 24.43
C GLN A 165 6.80 5.46 25.28
N GLN A 166 6.74 6.78 25.11
CA GLN A 166 5.82 7.61 25.88
C GLN A 166 4.36 7.32 25.50
N LEU A 167 4.09 7.12 24.20
CA LEU A 167 2.76 6.73 23.74
C LEU A 167 2.31 5.40 24.36
N LEU A 168 3.20 4.42 24.51
CA LEU A 168 2.87 3.14 25.19
C LEU A 168 2.44 3.35 26.65
N PHE A 169 3.10 4.24 27.40
CA PHE A 169 2.65 4.61 28.75
C PHE A 169 1.31 5.34 28.70
N ASP A 170 1.14 6.26 27.75
CA ASP A 170 -0.06 7.08 27.61
C ASP A 170 -1.31 6.24 27.26
N LEU A 171 -1.17 5.06 26.63
CA LEU A 171 -2.30 4.13 26.43
C LEU A 171 -2.94 3.66 27.74
N VAL A 172 -2.15 3.59 28.82
CA VAL A 172 -2.61 3.15 30.14
C VAL A 172 -2.95 4.35 31.01
N GLU A 173 -2.07 5.36 31.02
CA GLU A 173 -2.17 6.50 31.94
C GLU A 173 -3.11 7.60 31.43
N ALA A 174 -3.25 7.74 30.11
CA ALA A 174 -4.02 8.80 29.47
C ALA A 174 -4.79 8.33 28.21
N PRO A 175 -5.57 7.23 28.29
CA PRO A 175 -6.20 6.59 27.13
C PRO A 175 -7.10 7.54 26.33
N GLU A 176 -7.85 8.41 27.00
CA GLU A 176 -8.73 9.37 26.35
C GLU A 176 -7.97 10.46 25.57
N ASN A 177 -6.78 10.84 26.03
CA ASN A 177 -5.91 11.75 25.27
C ASN A 177 -5.39 11.06 24.00
N VAL A 178 -5.00 9.79 24.08
CA VAL A 178 -4.57 9.01 22.91
C VAL A 178 -5.71 8.87 21.91
N LYS A 179 -6.93 8.52 22.36
CA LYS A 179 -8.11 8.43 21.48
C LYS A 179 -8.44 9.78 20.82
N SER A 180 -8.35 10.87 21.57
CA SER A 180 -8.55 12.22 21.02
C SER A 180 -7.51 12.58 19.97
N LEU A 181 -6.24 12.24 20.20
CA LEU A 181 -5.17 12.46 19.24
C LEU A 181 -5.35 11.61 17.99
N SER A 182 -5.65 10.31 18.14
CA SER A 182 -5.89 9.41 17.02
C SER A 182 -7.04 9.88 16.12
N ARG A 183 -8.15 10.33 16.73
CA ARG A 183 -9.26 10.96 16.00
C ARG A 183 -8.81 12.20 15.24
N ARG A 184 -8.04 13.08 15.90
CA ARG A 184 -7.55 14.32 15.28
C ARG A 184 -6.63 14.03 14.09
N ILE A 185 -5.74 13.05 14.21
CA ILE A 185 -4.88 12.59 13.12
C ILE A 185 -5.72 12.01 11.99
N THR A 186 -6.75 11.21 12.29
CA THR A 186 -7.64 10.61 11.30
C THR A 186 -8.43 11.67 10.51
N GLU A 187 -8.92 12.74 11.16
CA GLU A 187 -9.55 13.87 10.48
C GLU A 187 -8.59 14.55 9.49
N LEU A 188 -7.36 14.82 9.92
CA LEU A 188 -6.33 15.43 9.07
C LEU A 188 -5.93 14.49 7.93
N TRP A 189 -5.92 13.18 8.17
CA TRP A 189 -5.65 12.16 7.16
C TRP A 189 -6.70 12.25 6.04
N TYR A 190 -7.98 12.43 6.39
CA TYR A 190 -9.04 12.63 5.39
C TYR A 190 -8.82 13.88 4.55
N ASP A 191 -8.42 15.00 5.16
CA ASP A 191 -8.14 16.25 4.46
C ASP A 191 -6.99 16.08 3.47
N TYR A 192 -5.85 15.53 3.91
CA TYR A 192 -4.68 15.33 3.04
C TYR A 192 -4.96 14.31 1.91
N TYR A 193 -5.64 13.21 2.22
CA TYR A 193 -6.04 12.23 1.20
C TYR A 193 -6.92 12.87 0.12
N GLN A 194 -7.92 13.68 0.51
CA GLN A 194 -8.81 14.32 -0.45
C GLN A 194 -8.09 15.32 -1.34
N GLU A 195 -7.15 16.09 -0.81
CA GLU A 195 -6.39 17.03 -1.62
C GLU A 195 -5.52 16.31 -2.66
N LEU A 196 -4.84 15.21 -2.28
CA LEU A 196 -4.08 14.39 -3.23
C LEU A 196 -4.99 13.71 -4.26
N TYR A 197 -6.14 13.21 -3.84
CA TYR A 197 -7.15 12.63 -4.73
C TYR A 197 -7.64 13.65 -5.76
N LYS A 198 -7.98 14.87 -5.34
CA LYS A 198 -8.41 15.95 -6.26
C LYS A 198 -7.35 16.30 -7.28
N ILE A 199 -6.07 16.36 -6.89
CA ILE A 199 -4.95 16.63 -7.81
C ILE A 199 -4.92 15.58 -8.93
N THR A 200 -4.91 14.30 -8.58
CA THR A 200 -4.83 13.22 -9.57
C THR A 200 -6.05 13.19 -10.49
N ARG A 201 -7.26 13.41 -9.95
CA ARG A 201 -8.50 13.47 -10.75
C ARG A 201 -8.57 14.67 -11.68
N LYS A 202 -8.15 15.86 -11.22
CA LYS A 202 -8.07 17.07 -12.04
C LYS A 202 -7.19 16.85 -13.28
N ASN A 203 -6.14 16.03 -13.15
CA ASN A 203 -5.23 15.69 -14.24
C ASN A 203 -5.68 14.49 -15.10
N GLY A 204 -6.93 14.03 -14.94
CA GLY A 204 -7.56 13.03 -15.80
C GLY A 204 -7.23 11.59 -15.42
N MET A 205 -6.68 11.34 -14.23
CA MET A 205 -6.34 9.98 -13.81
C MET A 205 -7.61 9.13 -13.58
N GLU A 206 -7.66 7.98 -14.25
CA GLU A 206 -8.69 6.97 -14.05
C GLU A 206 -8.32 6.03 -12.90
N GLY A 207 -9.20 5.97 -11.90
CA GLY A 207 -9.01 5.19 -10.68
C GLY A 207 -8.00 5.80 -9.72
N THR A 208 -7.53 4.99 -8.78
CA THR A 208 -6.52 5.34 -7.78
C THR A 208 -5.50 4.22 -7.59
N GLY A 209 -4.32 4.61 -7.12
CA GLY A 209 -3.19 3.73 -6.83
C GLY A 209 -2.49 4.17 -5.54
N ALA A 210 -1.75 3.27 -4.93
CA ALA A 210 -0.97 3.52 -3.72
C ALA A 210 0.21 2.54 -3.68
N TRP A 211 1.02 2.57 -2.63
CA TRP A 211 2.31 1.88 -2.60
C TRP A 211 2.27 0.36 -2.89
N MET A 212 1.15 -0.35 -2.66
CA MET A 212 1.04 -1.78 -3.01
C MET A 212 0.92 -2.05 -4.53
N GLY A 213 0.85 -1.03 -5.39
CA GLY A 213 0.78 -1.23 -6.85
C GLY A 213 -0.53 -1.88 -7.31
N ILE A 214 -1.62 -1.68 -6.57
CA ILE A 214 -2.97 -2.17 -6.91
C ILE A 214 -3.78 -1.00 -7.47
N TRP A 215 -4.45 -1.21 -8.59
CA TRP A 215 -5.37 -0.22 -9.14
C TRP A 215 -6.79 -0.46 -8.62
N SER A 216 -7.50 0.62 -8.39
CA SER A 216 -8.92 0.60 -8.07
C SER A 216 -9.68 1.63 -8.90
N PRO A 217 -10.89 1.33 -9.40
CA PRO A 217 -11.72 2.35 -10.05
C PRO A 217 -12.17 3.45 -9.09
N GLU A 218 -12.29 3.12 -7.80
CA GLU A 218 -12.79 3.99 -6.73
C GLU A 218 -11.64 4.56 -5.88
N ARG A 219 -11.95 5.22 -4.76
CA ARG A 219 -10.94 5.64 -3.79
C ARG A 219 -10.53 4.42 -2.98
N TRP A 220 -9.22 4.20 -2.89
CA TRP A 220 -8.66 3.15 -2.04
C TRP A 220 -7.37 3.60 -1.36
N TYR A 221 -7.01 2.90 -0.29
CA TYR A 221 -5.74 3.10 0.41
C TYR A 221 -5.31 1.82 1.17
N PRO A 222 -4.00 1.53 1.24
CA PRO A 222 -3.45 0.49 2.11
C PRO A 222 -3.32 1.00 3.56
N PHE A 223 -4.21 0.55 4.45
CA PHE A 223 -4.13 0.93 5.87
C PHE A 223 -3.04 0.15 6.59
N GLN A 224 -2.41 0.77 7.58
CA GLN A 224 -1.36 0.17 8.39
C GLN A 224 -1.44 0.63 9.85
N CYS A 225 -0.88 -0.17 10.74
CA CYS A 225 -0.62 0.18 12.13
C CYS A 225 0.54 -0.68 12.64
N ASP A 226 1.76 -0.29 12.32
CA ASP A 226 2.97 -1.01 12.74
C ASP A 226 3.15 -0.98 14.26
N PHE A 227 2.68 0.12 14.88
CA PHE A 227 2.60 0.26 16.32
C PHE A 227 1.83 -0.90 16.99
N SER A 228 0.91 -1.56 16.26
CA SER A 228 0.13 -2.68 16.78
C SER A 228 1.00 -3.87 17.21
N ALA A 229 2.21 -4.02 16.69
CA ALA A 229 3.15 -5.07 17.09
C ALA A 229 3.60 -4.97 18.56
N MET A 230 3.38 -3.82 19.21
CA MET A 230 3.78 -3.53 20.58
C MET A 230 2.62 -3.56 21.60
N ILE A 231 1.39 -3.84 21.15
CA ILE A 231 0.19 -3.79 22.00
C ILE A 231 -0.60 -5.10 21.96
N SER A 232 -1.37 -5.36 23.02
CA SER A 232 -2.21 -6.55 23.13
C SER A 232 -3.44 -6.49 22.20
N PRO A 233 -4.12 -7.62 21.93
CA PRO A 233 -5.38 -7.61 21.19
C PRO A 233 -6.47 -6.74 21.83
N ASP A 234 -6.52 -6.66 23.15
CA ASP A 234 -7.47 -5.79 23.86
C ASP A 234 -7.19 -4.30 23.58
N MET A 235 -5.91 -3.91 23.60
CA MET A 235 -5.49 -2.56 23.23
C MET A 235 -5.70 -2.30 21.74
N PHE A 236 -5.43 -3.27 20.86
CA PHE A 236 -5.71 -3.13 19.43
C PHE A 236 -7.19 -2.88 19.18
N LYS A 237 -8.06 -3.64 19.86
CA LYS A 237 -9.51 -3.45 19.81
C LYS A 237 -9.93 -2.06 20.31
N GLU A 238 -9.32 -1.57 21.39
CA GLU A 238 -9.65 -0.28 21.99
C GLU A 238 -9.16 0.92 21.17
N PHE A 239 -7.95 0.86 20.65
CA PHE A 239 -7.25 2.03 20.08
C PHE A 239 -7.14 2.02 18.55
N VAL A 240 -7.33 0.88 17.88
CA VAL A 240 -7.10 0.76 16.43
C VAL A 240 -8.37 0.40 15.66
N VAL A 241 -9.13 -0.60 16.14
CA VAL A 241 -10.27 -1.15 15.36
C VAL A 241 -11.31 -0.09 14.99
N ALA A 242 -11.65 0.81 15.92
CA ALA A 242 -12.68 1.83 15.67
C ALA A 242 -12.25 2.86 14.63
N ASP A 243 -10.98 3.26 14.62
CA ASP A 243 -10.45 4.22 13.64
C ASP A 243 -10.27 3.55 12.28
N LEU A 244 -9.77 2.30 12.26
CA LEU A 244 -9.67 1.50 11.04
C LEU A 244 -11.05 1.29 10.38
N GLN A 245 -12.10 1.01 11.16
CA GLN A 245 -13.47 0.91 10.67
C GLN A 245 -13.96 2.22 10.04
N GLN A 246 -13.68 3.36 10.67
CA GLN A 246 -14.05 4.67 10.13
C GLN A 246 -13.31 4.96 8.82
N GLN A 247 -12.01 4.68 8.75
CA GLN A 247 -11.24 4.81 7.52
C GLN A 247 -11.76 3.87 6.41
N CYS A 248 -12.13 2.63 6.74
CA CYS A 248 -12.74 1.69 5.78
C CYS A 248 -14.12 2.15 5.29
N ARG A 249 -14.90 2.88 6.11
CA ARG A 249 -16.18 3.49 5.66
C ARG A 249 -15.99 4.74 4.80
N TYR A 250 -14.85 5.40 4.95
CA TYR A 250 -14.55 6.63 4.23
C TYR A 250 -14.13 6.37 2.77
N LEU A 251 -13.41 5.27 2.54
CA LEU A 251 -12.97 4.82 1.22
C LEU A 251 -13.84 3.67 0.71
N GLU A 252 -13.97 3.52 -0.60
CA GLU A 252 -14.73 2.41 -1.18
C GLU A 252 -13.98 1.06 -1.10
N HIS A 253 -12.64 1.11 -1.15
CA HIS A 253 -11.80 -0.08 -1.09
C HIS A 253 -10.64 0.07 -0.10
N SER A 254 -10.28 -1.02 0.57
CA SER A 254 -9.32 -1.04 1.67
C SER A 254 -8.57 -2.37 1.75
N ILE A 255 -7.26 -2.30 1.98
CA ILE A 255 -6.42 -3.45 2.30
C ILE A 255 -5.61 -3.11 3.54
N TYR A 256 -5.59 -3.99 4.54
CA TYR A 256 -4.73 -3.82 5.71
C TYR A 256 -3.35 -4.44 5.44
N HIS A 257 -2.31 -3.64 5.62
CA HIS A 257 -0.91 -4.06 5.59
C HIS A 257 -0.56 -4.78 6.89
N TRP A 258 -0.46 -6.11 6.82
CA TRP A 258 -0.17 -6.95 7.98
C TRP A 258 1.30 -7.34 7.95
N ASP A 259 2.12 -6.52 8.61
CA ASP A 259 3.58 -6.65 8.60
C ASP A 259 4.11 -7.48 9.77
N GLY A 260 4.44 -8.72 9.42
CA GLY A 260 5.30 -9.58 10.23
C GLY A 260 4.61 -10.26 11.42
N PRO A 261 5.37 -11.12 12.11
CA PRO A 261 4.81 -12.01 13.12
C PRO A 261 4.28 -11.30 14.38
N GLY A 262 4.77 -10.07 14.64
CA GLY A 262 4.37 -9.28 15.81
C GLY A 262 2.89 -8.89 15.81
N GLN A 263 2.25 -8.88 14.64
CA GLN A 263 0.83 -8.54 14.52
C GLN A 263 -0.08 -9.77 14.44
N LEU A 264 0.46 -11.00 14.56
CA LEU A 264 -0.31 -12.24 14.32
C LEU A 264 -1.53 -12.39 15.23
N SER A 265 -1.42 -11.93 16.47
CA SER A 265 -2.47 -12.01 17.48
C SER A 265 -3.71 -11.17 17.15
N HIS A 266 -3.60 -10.25 16.19
CA HIS A 266 -4.68 -9.32 15.84
C HIS A 266 -5.53 -9.80 14.66
N LEU A 267 -5.20 -10.95 14.06
CA LEU A 267 -5.86 -11.43 12.84
C LEU A 267 -7.38 -11.48 12.96
N GLU A 268 -7.91 -12.10 14.01
CA GLU A 268 -9.36 -12.27 14.16
C GLU A 268 -10.08 -10.92 14.30
N LEU A 269 -9.47 -9.95 14.97
CA LEU A 269 -10.01 -8.59 15.07
C LEU A 269 -10.07 -7.90 13.71
N LEU A 270 -9.04 -8.08 12.87
CA LEU A 270 -9.03 -7.56 11.49
C LEU A 270 -10.10 -8.25 10.63
N LEU A 271 -10.21 -9.57 10.71
CA LEU A 271 -11.17 -10.35 9.92
C LEU A 271 -12.63 -10.05 10.31
N ASP A 272 -12.87 -9.66 11.56
CA ASP A 272 -14.19 -9.31 12.06
C ASP A 272 -14.62 -7.87 11.72
N ILE A 273 -13.76 -7.04 11.10
CA ILE A 273 -14.14 -5.73 10.57
C ILE A 273 -14.87 -5.91 9.24
N PRO A 274 -16.21 -5.72 9.14
CA PRO A 274 -16.94 -6.01 7.91
C PRO A 274 -16.51 -5.14 6.73
N GLU A 275 -16.17 -3.88 6.98
CA GLU A 275 -15.83 -2.88 5.96
C GLU A 275 -14.44 -3.06 5.34
N LEU A 276 -13.54 -3.80 5.99
CA LEU A 276 -12.19 -4.07 5.48
C LEU A 276 -12.27 -5.08 4.33
N ASN A 277 -11.84 -4.75 3.12
CA ASN A 277 -11.98 -5.67 1.98
C ASN A 277 -10.95 -6.81 2.05
N GLY A 278 -9.73 -6.53 2.47
CA GLY A 278 -8.66 -7.54 2.44
C GLY A 278 -7.45 -7.26 3.30
N ILE A 279 -6.52 -8.21 3.25
CA ILE A 279 -5.28 -8.21 4.02
C ILE A 279 -4.13 -8.50 3.05
N GLN A 280 -3.06 -7.72 3.15
CA GLN A 280 -1.76 -8.07 2.63
C GLN A 280 -0.95 -8.74 3.73
N TRP A 281 -0.36 -9.91 3.45
CA TRP A 281 0.58 -10.53 4.37
C TRP A 281 2.02 -10.25 3.95
N VAL A 282 2.81 -9.73 4.88
CA VAL A 282 4.26 -9.60 4.74
C VAL A 282 4.92 -10.43 5.85
N PRO A 283 5.75 -11.44 5.53
CA PRO A 283 6.32 -12.33 6.55
C PRO A 283 7.23 -11.63 7.57
N GLY A 284 7.74 -10.43 7.28
CA GLY A 284 8.71 -9.71 8.10
C GLY A 284 10.13 -10.24 7.98
N ALA A 285 11.10 -9.47 8.48
CA ALA A 285 12.51 -9.78 8.38
C ALA A 285 12.87 -11.13 9.05
N GLY A 286 13.72 -11.92 8.37
CA GLY A 286 14.22 -13.20 8.88
C GLY A 286 13.21 -14.36 8.81
N GLN A 287 12.03 -14.16 8.24
CA GLN A 287 11.02 -15.19 8.07
C GLN A 287 11.04 -15.82 6.66
N PRO A 288 10.50 -17.05 6.48
CA PRO A 288 10.28 -17.63 5.16
C PRO A 288 9.35 -16.76 4.30
N GLY A 289 9.55 -16.80 2.98
CA GLY A 289 8.79 -16.03 2.00
C GLY A 289 7.28 -16.31 2.01
N THR A 290 6.53 -15.48 1.28
CA THR A 290 5.05 -15.55 1.22
C THR A 290 4.54 -16.88 0.64
N GLU A 291 5.34 -17.57 -0.15
CA GLU A 291 5.06 -18.89 -0.71
C GLU A 291 5.20 -20.04 0.29
N SER A 292 5.73 -19.77 1.49
CA SER A 292 6.03 -20.82 2.47
C SER A 292 4.76 -21.48 3.01
N PRO A 293 4.69 -22.82 3.08
CA PRO A 293 3.58 -23.54 3.70
C PRO A 293 3.30 -23.17 5.16
N LYS A 294 4.28 -22.57 5.85
CA LYS A 294 4.13 -22.00 7.19
C LYS A 294 2.94 -21.04 7.28
N TRP A 295 2.67 -20.28 6.23
CA TRP A 295 1.66 -19.23 6.21
C TRP A 295 0.31 -19.66 5.66
N PHE A 296 0.21 -20.83 5.03
CA PHE A 296 -1.04 -21.29 4.41
C PHE A 296 -2.22 -21.40 5.38
N PRO A 297 -2.05 -21.78 6.67
CA PRO A 297 -3.15 -21.71 7.63
C PRO A 297 -3.73 -20.30 7.79
N LEU A 298 -2.88 -19.26 7.78
CA LEU A 298 -3.32 -17.86 7.85
C LEU A 298 -4.08 -17.47 6.58
N TYR A 299 -3.57 -17.85 5.41
CA TYR A 299 -4.21 -17.54 4.14
C TYR A 299 -5.59 -18.15 4.02
N ARG A 300 -5.74 -19.44 4.38
CA ARG A 300 -7.05 -20.10 4.43
C ARG A 300 -7.98 -19.41 5.40
N ARG A 301 -7.48 -19.02 6.59
CA ARG A 301 -8.29 -18.30 7.57
C ARG A 301 -8.82 -16.95 7.06
N ILE A 302 -7.98 -16.20 6.35
CA ILE A 302 -8.36 -14.93 5.70
C ILE A 302 -9.45 -15.18 4.64
N GLN A 303 -9.25 -16.19 3.78
CA GLN A 303 -10.19 -16.53 2.71
C GLN A 303 -11.53 -17.09 3.21
N GLU A 304 -11.53 -17.89 4.29
CA GLU A 304 -12.75 -18.39 4.95
C GLU A 304 -13.65 -17.25 5.45
N LYS A 305 -13.06 -16.13 5.85
CA LYS A 305 -13.77 -14.91 6.25
C LYS A 305 -14.18 -14.03 5.07
N GLY A 306 -13.93 -14.47 3.84
CA GLY A 306 -14.28 -13.77 2.61
C GLY A 306 -13.44 -12.53 2.34
N LYS A 307 -12.28 -12.37 3.01
CA LYS A 307 -11.38 -11.24 2.81
C LYS A 307 -10.46 -11.50 1.61
N LEU A 308 -10.14 -10.44 0.87
CA LEU A 308 -9.13 -10.49 -0.18
C LEU A 308 -7.75 -10.74 0.45
N LEU A 309 -6.88 -11.41 -0.30
CA LEU A 309 -5.53 -11.73 0.10
C LEU A 309 -4.55 -11.21 -0.94
N VAL A 310 -3.59 -10.39 -0.50
CA VAL A 310 -2.52 -9.85 -1.33
C VAL A 310 -1.20 -10.49 -0.91
N LEU A 311 -0.56 -11.21 -1.83
CA LEU A 311 0.75 -11.85 -1.65
C LEU A 311 1.74 -11.28 -2.66
N GLN A 312 2.67 -10.46 -2.17
CA GLN A 312 3.70 -9.87 -3.03
C GLN A 312 4.98 -10.71 -3.00
N GLY A 313 5.68 -10.67 -4.13
CA GLY A 313 6.97 -11.30 -4.32
C GLY A 313 7.01 -12.81 -4.21
N VAL A 314 5.92 -13.47 -4.61
CA VAL A 314 5.89 -14.93 -4.73
C VAL A 314 6.79 -15.33 -5.90
N PRO A 315 7.77 -16.23 -5.72
CA PRO A 315 8.58 -16.72 -6.84
C PRO A 315 7.72 -17.45 -7.89
N ALA A 316 7.95 -17.19 -9.17
CA ALA A 316 7.12 -17.69 -10.26
C ALA A 316 6.95 -19.22 -10.28
N ASP A 317 8.00 -19.97 -9.93
CA ASP A 317 8.01 -21.44 -9.87
C ASP A 317 7.21 -22.01 -8.67
N LYS A 318 6.80 -21.17 -7.73
CA LYS A 318 6.06 -21.54 -6.53
C LYS A 318 4.56 -21.27 -6.63
N ILE A 319 4.14 -20.48 -7.62
CA ILE A 319 2.73 -20.09 -7.82
C ILE A 319 1.81 -21.31 -7.99
N GLU A 320 2.23 -22.33 -8.76
CA GLU A 320 1.43 -23.55 -8.91
C GLU A 320 1.18 -24.26 -7.57
N GLY A 321 2.23 -24.40 -6.75
CA GLY A 321 2.13 -25.02 -5.43
C GLY A 321 1.21 -24.24 -4.51
N LEU A 322 1.34 -22.91 -4.52
CA LEU A 322 0.48 -22.02 -3.76
C LEU A 322 -1.01 -22.17 -4.16
N LEU A 323 -1.33 -22.14 -5.46
CA LEU A 323 -2.70 -22.28 -5.97
C LEU A 323 -3.30 -23.69 -5.78
N LYS A 324 -2.49 -24.69 -5.40
CA LYS A 324 -3.01 -26.01 -4.98
C LYS A 324 -3.54 -25.98 -3.53
N GLU A 325 -3.05 -25.06 -2.70
CA GLU A 325 -3.23 -25.04 -1.24
C GLU A 325 -4.18 -23.94 -0.76
N ILE A 326 -4.34 -22.87 -1.55
CA ILE A 326 -5.22 -21.73 -1.25
C ILE A 326 -6.10 -21.40 -2.46
N SER A 327 -7.22 -20.72 -2.20
CA SER A 327 -8.18 -20.36 -3.25
C SER A 327 -7.63 -19.28 -4.17
N ALA A 328 -7.95 -19.33 -5.46
CA ALA A 328 -7.73 -18.23 -6.39
C ALA A 328 -8.70 -17.06 -6.14
N LYS A 329 -9.85 -17.33 -5.50
CA LYS A 329 -10.88 -16.33 -5.22
C LYS A 329 -10.38 -15.29 -4.24
N GLY A 330 -10.42 -14.02 -4.66
CA GLY A 330 -9.93 -12.88 -3.87
C GLY A 330 -8.41 -12.84 -3.68
N LEU A 331 -7.64 -13.65 -4.41
CA LEU A 331 -6.18 -13.68 -4.33
C LEU A 331 -5.55 -12.78 -5.41
N LEU A 332 -4.60 -11.94 -5.00
CA LEU A 332 -3.70 -11.20 -5.88
C LEU A 332 -2.26 -11.59 -5.58
N ILE A 333 -1.52 -11.98 -6.62
CA ILE A 333 -0.11 -12.34 -6.53
C ILE A 333 0.73 -11.34 -7.32
N THR A 334 1.85 -10.90 -6.75
CA THR A 334 2.89 -10.18 -7.51
C THR A 334 4.13 -11.05 -7.65
N THR A 335 4.71 -11.10 -8.85
CA THR A 335 5.91 -11.89 -9.18
C THR A 335 6.76 -11.21 -10.25
N TRP A 336 8.00 -11.68 -10.40
CA TRP A 336 8.92 -11.28 -11.45
C TRP A 336 9.41 -12.49 -12.25
N VAL A 337 9.63 -12.29 -13.54
CA VAL A 337 10.29 -13.24 -14.46
C VAL A 337 11.25 -12.47 -15.36
N GLN A 338 12.11 -13.17 -16.11
CA GLN A 338 13.16 -12.49 -16.87
C GLN A 338 12.64 -11.88 -18.17
N THR A 339 11.73 -12.57 -18.86
CA THR A 339 11.31 -12.19 -20.23
C THR A 339 9.79 -12.09 -20.39
N GLU A 340 9.35 -11.35 -21.41
CA GLU A 340 7.93 -11.30 -21.77
C GLU A 340 7.33 -12.67 -22.08
N ASP A 341 8.10 -13.56 -22.70
CA ASP A 341 7.60 -14.87 -23.12
C ASP A 341 7.39 -15.78 -21.89
N GLU A 342 8.27 -15.70 -20.88
CA GLU A 342 8.05 -16.34 -19.58
C GLU A 342 6.82 -15.78 -18.87
N ALA A 343 6.60 -14.47 -18.94
CA ALA A 343 5.43 -13.84 -18.32
C ALA A 343 4.13 -14.33 -18.99
N LYS A 344 4.09 -14.37 -20.33
CA LYS A 344 2.95 -14.89 -21.08
C LYS A 344 2.69 -16.38 -20.80
N ASP A 345 3.73 -17.21 -20.76
CA ASP A 345 3.62 -18.63 -20.41
C ASP A 345 3.08 -18.82 -18.98
N LEU A 346 3.56 -18.04 -18.01
CA LEU A 346 3.05 -18.06 -16.63
C LEU A 346 1.56 -17.72 -16.57
N LEU A 347 1.10 -16.70 -17.30
CA LEU A 347 -0.30 -16.30 -17.33
C LEU A 347 -1.19 -17.36 -17.99
N GLU A 348 -0.72 -18.05 -19.03
CA GLU A 348 -1.44 -19.19 -19.62
C GLU A 348 -1.51 -20.39 -18.68
N LYS A 349 -0.43 -20.68 -17.95
CA LYS A 349 -0.43 -21.72 -16.91
C LYS A 349 -1.38 -21.38 -15.75
N ALA A 350 -1.45 -20.11 -15.35
CA ALA A 350 -2.33 -19.65 -14.29
C ALA A 350 -3.82 -19.94 -14.58
N LYS A 351 -4.25 -19.91 -15.86
CA LYS A 351 -5.62 -20.35 -16.25
C LYS A 351 -5.90 -21.81 -15.90
N LYS A 352 -4.89 -22.68 -16.01
CA LYS A 352 -5.02 -24.12 -15.68
C LYS A 352 -4.93 -24.38 -14.17
N TRP A 353 -4.17 -23.55 -13.45
CA TRP A 353 -3.99 -23.69 -12.01
C TRP A 353 -5.10 -23.05 -11.19
N THR A 354 -5.79 -22.06 -11.75
CA THR A 354 -6.96 -21.45 -11.13
C THR A 354 -8.07 -22.49 -11.02
N LYS A 355 -8.32 -22.95 -9.80
CA LYS A 355 -9.48 -23.78 -9.50
C LYS A 355 -10.65 -22.87 -9.12
N ASN A 356 -11.82 -23.14 -9.67
CA ASN A 356 -13.08 -22.46 -9.32
C ASN A 356 -13.51 -22.74 -7.88
#